data_AF-A0A0B7B816-F1
#
_entry.id   AF-A0A0B7B816-F1
#
_cell.length_a   1.000
_cell.length_b   1.000
_cell.length_c   1.000
_cell.angle_alpha   90.00
_cell.angle_beta   90.00
_cell.angle_gamma   90.00
#
_symmetry.space_group_name_H-M   'P 1'
#
loop_
_entity.id
_entity.type
_entity.pdbx_description
1 polymer ?
#
loop_
_entity_poly.entity_id
_entity_poly.type
_entity_poly.pdbx_seq_one_letter_code
_entity_poly.pdbx_strand_id
1 'polypeptide(L)'
;MLIDQIEPFPSTVKGLSDDTWKCIQERRKMKLAIFNTKDATDEIQAKEEYRLKDKEVKRAARRDKRAYVNRLAEEGEKAAKTGNSKMLYNTLKQLTGT
;
A
#
# COMPACT_ATOMS: atom_id res chain seq x y z
N MET A 1 -28.14 -1.60 4.18
CA MET A 1 -27.82 -2.55 3.10
C MET A 1 -27.11 -1.80 1.98
N LEU A 2 -25.76 -1.85 1.92
CA LEU A 2 -24.90 -1.57 0.74
C LEU A 2 -23.41 -1.37 1.08
N ILE A 3 -23.01 -1.35 2.37
CA ILE A 3 -21.60 -1.10 2.78
C ILE A 3 -20.78 -2.41 2.90
N ASP A 4 -21.45 -3.57 2.95
CA ASP A 4 -20.82 -4.88 3.20
C ASP A 4 -20.41 -5.64 1.92
N GLN A 5 -20.51 -5.03 0.74
CA GLN A 5 -20.26 -5.67 -0.57
C GLN A 5 -18.90 -5.32 -1.20
N ILE A 6 -17.97 -4.68 -0.47
CA ILE A 6 -16.59 -4.56 -0.97
C ILE A 6 -15.87 -5.85 -0.58
N GLU A 7 -15.83 -6.82 -1.50
CA GLU A 7 -15.00 -8.01 -1.31
C GLU A 7 -13.54 -7.58 -1.07
N PRO A 8 -12.85 -8.19 -0.10
CA PRO A 8 -11.46 -7.90 0.17
C PRO A 8 -10.64 -8.21 -1.08
N PHE A 9 -10.02 -7.16 -1.64
CA PHE A 9 -9.12 -7.34 -2.77
C PHE A 9 -7.93 -8.19 -2.30
N PRO A 10 -7.52 -9.23 -3.04
CA PRO A 10 -6.46 -10.11 -2.59
C PRO A 10 -5.16 -9.32 -2.48
N SER A 11 -4.47 -9.44 -1.34
CA SER A 11 -3.21 -8.76 -1.02
C SER A 11 -2.05 -9.29 -1.88
N THR A 12 -2.09 -8.96 -3.17
CA THR A 12 -1.25 -9.59 -4.20
C THR A 12 -0.06 -8.73 -4.61
N VAL A 13 0.00 -7.47 -4.14
CA VAL A 13 1.11 -6.57 -4.46
C VAL A 13 2.30 -6.91 -3.56
N LYS A 14 3.34 -7.46 -4.19
CA LYS A 14 4.61 -7.78 -3.53
C LYS A 14 5.20 -6.53 -2.88
N GLY A 15 5.47 -6.60 -1.58
CA GLY A 15 6.07 -5.52 -0.81
C GLY A 15 5.08 -4.56 -0.14
N LEU A 16 3.78 -4.87 -0.13
CA LEU A 16 2.77 -4.16 0.66
C LEU A 16 2.34 -5.00 1.87
N SER A 17 2.20 -4.37 3.04
CA SER A 17 1.76 -5.00 4.28
C SER A 17 0.24 -5.12 4.37
N ASP A 18 -0.24 -6.03 5.22
CA ASP A 18 -1.66 -6.19 5.51
C ASP A 18 -2.28 -4.91 6.11
N ASP A 19 -1.50 -4.17 6.89
CA ASP A 19 -1.92 -2.87 7.45
C ASP A 19 -2.21 -1.85 6.35
N THR A 20 -1.34 -1.76 5.34
CA THR A 20 -1.58 -0.88 4.18
C THR A 20 -2.79 -1.33 3.39
N TRP A 21 -2.99 -2.63 3.22
CA TRP A 21 -4.20 -3.17 2.58
C TRP A 21 -5.46 -2.81 3.35
N LYS A 22 -5.45 -2.93 4.68
CA LYS A 22 -6.56 -2.51 5.54
C LYS A 22 -6.88 -1.03 5.35
N CYS A 23 -5.85 -0.17 5.35
CA CYS A 23 -6.03 1.26 5.10
C CYS A 23 -6.68 1.55 3.73
N ILE A 24 -6.29 0.80 2.68
CA ILE A 24 -6.86 0.91 1.34
C ILE A 24 -8.35 0.52 1.34
N GLN A 25 -8.72 -0.55 2.04
CA GLN A 25 -10.12 -0.97 2.15
C GLN A 25 -10.96 0.05 2.91
N GLU A 26 -10.45 0.60 4.01
CA GLU A 26 -11.14 1.64 4.77
C GLU A 26 -11.36 2.91 3.92
N ARG A 27 -10.35 3.34 3.16
CA ARG A 27 -10.50 4.46 2.20
C ARG A 27 -11.58 4.19 1.15
N ARG A 28 -11.71 2.94 0.67
CA ARG A 28 -12.76 2.57 -0.30
C ARG A 28 -14.16 2.67 0.32
N LYS A 29 -14.34 2.20 1.55
CA LYS A 29 -15.60 2.35 2.28
C LYS A 29 -15.99 3.81 2.44
N MET A 30 -15.03 4.68 2.79
CA MET A 30 -15.26 6.13 2.87
C MET A 30 -15.63 6.74 1.52
N LYS A 31 -15.01 6.28 0.42
CA LYS A 31 -15.37 6.73 -0.93
C LYS A 31 -16.82 6.36 -1.30
N LEU A 32 -17.27 5.18 -0.89
CA LEU A 32 -18.65 4.74 -1.09
C LEU A 32 -19.62 5.56 -0.24
N ALA A 33 -19.24 5.92 1.00
CA ALA A 33 -20.04 6.79 1.84
C ALA A 33 -20.31 8.15 1.18
N ILE A 34 -19.29 8.78 0.58
CA ILE A 34 -19.43 10.03 -0.19
C ILE A 34 -20.39 9.87 -1.37
N PHE A 35 -20.38 8.73 -2.05
CA PHE A 35 -21.28 8.50 -3.18
C PHE A 35 -22.74 8.34 -2.75
N ASN A 36 -22.97 7.84 -1.53
CA ASN A 36 -24.31 7.57 -1.00
C ASN A 36 -24.91 8.74 -0.19
N THR A 37 -24.11 9.75 0.17
CA THR A 37 -24.62 10.95 0.88
C THR A 37 -25.51 11.79 -0.03
N LYS A 38 -26.67 12.20 0.48
CA LYS A 38 -27.64 13.06 -0.23
C LYS A 38 -27.55 14.52 0.19
N ASP A 39 -27.11 14.78 1.43
CA ASP A 39 -27.02 16.12 2.00
C ASP A 39 -25.62 16.71 1.82
N ALA A 40 -25.55 17.98 1.39
CA ALA A 40 -24.29 18.65 1.05
C ALA A 40 -23.33 18.79 2.23
N THR A 41 -23.85 18.98 3.45
CA THR A 41 -23.05 19.11 4.67
C THR A 41 -22.34 17.79 5.01
N ASP A 42 -23.07 16.68 4.94
CA ASP A 42 -22.52 15.35 5.21
C ASP A 42 -21.53 14.93 4.13
N GLU A 43 -21.77 15.32 2.87
CA GLU A 43 -20.83 15.09 1.77
C GLU A 43 -19.49 15.83 2.01
N ILE A 44 -19.52 17.09 2.49
CA ILE A 44 -18.31 17.85 2.81
C ILE A 44 -17.53 17.16 3.93
N GLN A 45 -18.21 16.72 4.99
CA GLN A 45 -17.57 16.02 6.10
C GLN A 45 -16.95 14.69 5.65
N ALA A 46 -17.69 13.87 4.90
CA ALA A 46 -17.21 12.60 4.36
C ALA A 46 -16.01 12.78 3.40
N LYS A 47 -16.00 13.86 2.61
CA LYS A 47 -14.87 14.24 1.76
C LYS A 47 -13.62 14.57 2.57
N GLU A 48 -13.74 15.26 3.70
CA GLU A 48 -12.59 15.56 4.56
C GLU A 48 -12.04 14.29 5.23
N GLU A 49 -12.91 13.41 5.71
CA GLU A 49 -12.50 12.11 6.26
C GLU A 49 -11.77 11.25 5.22
N TYR A 50 -12.30 11.18 4.00
CA TYR A 50 -11.63 10.51 2.89
C TYR A 50 -10.26 11.12 2.60
N ARG A 51 -10.12 12.45 2.65
CA ARG A 51 -8.85 13.16 2.44
C ARG A 51 -7.82 12.78 3.49
N LEU A 52 -8.23 12.71 4.76
CA LEU A 52 -7.36 12.27 5.85
C LEU A 52 -6.93 10.81 5.67
N LYS A 53 -7.87 9.93 5.33
CA LYS A 53 -7.55 8.52 5.10
C LYS A 53 -6.67 8.28 3.87
N ASP A 54 -6.85 9.06 2.81
CA ASP A 54 -5.98 9.01 1.62
C ASP A 54 -4.53 9.40 1.96
N LYS A 55 -4.34 10.41 2.83
CA LYS A 55 -3.00 10.76 3.34
C LYS A 55 -2.38 9.61 4.12
N GLU A 56 -3.16 8.91 4.94
CA GLU A 56 -2.71 7.75 5.71
C GLU A 56 -2.29 6.58 4.80
N VAL A 57 -3.12 6.21 3.82
CA VAL A 57 -2.80 5.19 2.81
C VAL A 57 -1.49 5.51 2.10
N LYS A 58 -1.32 6.76 1.65
CA LYS A 58 -0.08 7.21 1.00
C LYS A 58 1.14 7.11 1.94
N ARG A 59 0.98 7.40 3.23
CA ARG A 59 2.05 7.25 4.23
C ARG A 59 2.42 5.78 4.46
N ALA A 60 1.43 4.91 4.58
CA ALA A 60 1.61 3.47 4.76
C ALA A 60 2.31 2.84 3.54
N ALA A 61 1.82 3.12 2.32
CA ALA A 61 2.44 2.63 1.09
C ALA A 61 3.90 3.09 0.92
N ARG A 62 4.25 4.33 1.32
CA ARG A 62 5.64 4.80 1.31
C ARG A 62 6.52 4.08 2.33
N ARG A 63 5.97 3.74 3.49
CA ARG A 63 6.68 2.97 4.53
C ARG A 63 7.01 1.58 4.01
N ASP A 64 6.02 0.91 3.45
CA ASP A 64 6.15 -0.45 2.90
C ASP A 64 7.14 -0.49 1.75
N LYS A 65 7.07 0.48 0.83
CA LYS A 65 8.06 0.61 -0.26
C LYS A 65 9.48 0.74 0.28
N ARG A 66 9.71 1.57 1.30
CA ARG A 66 11.04 1.71 1.92
C ARG A 66 11.49 0.42 2.59
N ALA A 67 10.61 -0.25 3.31
CA ALA A 67 10.92 -1.54 3.94
C ALA A 67 11.30 -2.60 2.89
N TYR A 68 10.54 -2.67 1.79
CA TYR A 68 10.83 -3.59 0.69
C TYR A 68 12.18 -3.32 0.04
N VAL A 69 12.50 -2.06 -0.27
CA VAL A 69 13.79 -1.65 -0.86
C VAL A 69 14.95 -1.94 0.11
N ASN A 70 14.80 -1.62 1.39
CA ASN A 70 15.83 -1.88 2.40
C ASN A 70 16.13 -3.38 2.53
N ARG A 71 15.09 -4.22 2.55
CA ARG A 71 15.26 -5.69 2.59
C ARG A 71 16.03 -6.20 1.37
N LEU A 72 15.70 -5.70 0.16
CA LEU A 72 16.44 -6.07 -1.06
C LEU A 72 17.90 -5.62 -1.01
N ALA A 73 18.17 -4.42 -0.48
CA ALA A 73 19.54 -3.91 -0.33
C ALA A 73 20.35 -4.78 0.66
N GLU A 74 19.77 -5.15 1.79
CA GLU A 74 20.41 -6.04 2.77
C GLU A 74 20.69 -7.44 2.18
N GLU A 75 19.74 -7.99 1.42
CA GLU A 75 19.94 -9.25 0.68
C GLU A 75 21.07 -9.14 -0.36
N GLY A 76 21.16 -8.01 -1.06
CA GLY A 76 22.26 -7.71 -1.98
C GLY A 76 23.61 -7.62 -1.28
N GLU A 77 23.69 -6.93 -0.15
CA GLU A 77 24.93 -6.82 0.65
C GLU A 77 25.41 -8.19 1.14
N LYS A 78 24.50 -9.02 1.67
CA LYS A 78 24.82 -10.40 2.11
C LYS A 78 25.29 -11.27 0.94
N ALA A 79 24.65 -11.16 -0.22
CA ALA A 79 25.05 -11.89 -1.42
C ALA A 79 26.46 -11.48 -1.90
N ALA A 80 26.79 -10.19 -1.84
CA ALA A 80 28.13 -9.70 -2.18
C ALA A 80 29.19 -10.25 -1.20
N LYS A 81 28.92 -10.20 0.11
CA LYS A 81 29.84 -10.71 1.15
C LYS A 81 30.09 -12.22 1.04
N THR A 82 29.10 -12.98 0.59
CA THR A 82 29.18 -14.45 0.43
C THR A 82 29.70 -14.88 -0.95
N GLY A 83 29.94 -13.94 -1.88
CA GLY A 83 30.35 -14.25 -3.25
C GLY A 83 29.23 -14.85 -4.12
N ASN A 84 27.97 -14.75 -3.71
CA ASN A 84 26.83 -15.28 -4.48
C ASN A 84 26.42 -14.29 -5.58
N SER A 85 27.15 -14.32 -6.70
CA SER A 85 26.94 -13.41 -7.84
C SER A 85 25.56 -13.53 -8.48
N LYS A 86 24.97 -14.73 -8.51
CA LYS A 86 23.63 -14.95 -9.06
C LYS A 86 22.56 -14.24 -8.22
N MET A 87 22.63 -14.37 -6.90
CA MET A 87 21.70 -13.70 -6.01
C MET A 87 21.86 -12.19 -6.10
N LEU A 88 23.11 -11.69 -6.06
CA LEU A 88 23.43 -10.26 -6.19
C LEU A 88 22.84 -9.64 -7.47
N TYR A 89 23.02 -10.31 -8.61
CA TYR A 89 22.45 -9.85 -9.88
C TYR A 89 20.91 -9.77 -9.81
N ASN A 90 20.26 -10.79 -9.27
CA ASN A 90 18.79 -10.83 -9.17
C ASN A 90 18.24 -9.74 -8.23
N THR A 91 18.88 -9.48 -7.08
CA THR A 91 18.46 -8.39 -6.17
C THR A 91 18.69 -7.03 -6.81
N LEU A 92 19.83 -6.82 -7.47
CA LEU A 92 20.10 -5.57 -8.17
C LEU A 92 19.08 -5.33 -9.28
N LYS A 93 18.78 -6.37 -10.07
CA LYS A 93 17.74 -6.35 -11.11
C LYS A 93 16.38 -5.91 -10.55
N GLN A 94 15.99 -6.45 -9.40
CA GLN A 94 14.74 -6.07 -8.72
C GLN A 94 14.77 -4.62 -8.19
N LEU A 95 15.93 -4.12 -7.75
CA LEU A 95 16.08 -2.74 -7.27
C LEU A 95 16.04 -1.70 -8.40
N THR A 96 16.69 -2.00 -9.52
CA THR A 96 16.80 -1.10 -10.67
C THR A 96 15.60 -1.18 -11.61
N GLY A 97 14.82 -2.27 -11.56
CA GLY A 97 13.68 -2.47 -12.44
C GLY A 97 14.06 -2.73 -13.91
N THR A 98 15.32 -3.09 -14.15
CA THR A 98 15.86 -3.57 -15.44
C THR A 98 15.57 -5.05 -15.63
#